data_AF-A0A3A6PTF3-F1
#
_entry.id   AF-A0A3A6PTF3-F1
#
_cell.length_a   1.000
_cell.length_b   1.000
_cell.length_c   1.000
_cell.angle_alpha   90.00
_cell.angle_beta   90.00
_cell.angle_gamma   90.00
#
_symmetry.space_group_name_H-M   'P 1'
#
loop_
_entity.id
_entity.type
_entity.pdbx_description
1 polymer ?
#
loop_
_entity_poly.entity_id
_entity_poly.type
_entity_poly.pdbx_seq_one_letter_code
_entity_poly.pdbx_strand_id
1 'polypeptide(L)' 'MSDKQTEACGRCSMSTVVDAVADDESNADRDPLTGDQIEISETALSRVAPGARLGRVTTRLNELAQQLTYNR' A
#
# COMPACT_ATOMS: atom_id res chain seq x y z
N MET A 1 -4.60 28.46 5.57
CA MET A 1 -4.09 27.10 5.86
C MET A 1 -5.32 26.21 5.89
N SER A 2 -5.51 25.34 4.90
CA SER A 2 -6.61 24.37 4.92
C SER A 2 -6.17 23.22 5.81
N ASP A 3 -6.80 23.07 6.97
CA ASP A 3 -6.50 21.98 7.90
C ASP A 3 -6.95 20.65 7.26
N LYS A 4 -5.99 19.77 6.99
CA LYS A 4 -6.27 18.43 6.45
C LYS A 4 -7.14 17.67 7.45
N GLN A 5 -8.39 17.40 7.10
CA GLN A 5 -9.33 16.67 7.95
C GLN A 5 -8.92 15.19 8.02
N THR A 6 -8.22 14.83 9.08
CA THR A 6 -7.83 13.45 9.39
C THR A 6 -8.55 13.02 10.65
N GLU A 7 -9.29 11.92 10.59
CA GLU A 7 -9.95 11.34 11.75
C GLU A 7 -9.23 10.07 12.19
N ALA A 8 -9.18 9.82 13.49
CA ALA A 8 -8.59 8.62 14.07
C ALA A 8 -9.64 7.83 14.84
N CYS A 9 -9.73 6.53 14.60
CA CYS A 9 -10.60 5.64 15.37
C CYS A 9 -9.98 5.38 16.75
N GLY A 10 -10.61 5.88 17.81
CA GLY A 10 -10.13 5.71 19.19
C GLY A 10 -10.04 4.26 19.68
N ARG A 11 -10.57 3.29 18.93
CA ARG A 11 -10.56 1.86 19.31
C ARG A 11 -9.42 1.06 18.70
N CYS A 12 -9.03 1.34 17.45
CA CYS A 12 -7.98 0.60 16.75
C CYS A 12 -6.78 1.48 16.35
N SER A 13 -6.82 2.79 16.68
CA SER A 13 -5.78 3.77 16.32
C SER A 13 -5.52 3.89 14.82
N MET A 14 -6.43 3.41 13.97
CA MET A 14 -6.38 3.64 12.53
C MET A 14 -6.77 5.10 12.25
N SER A 15 -6.03 5.79 11.39
CA SER A 15 -6.38 7.11 10.88
C SER A 15 -6.83 7.04 9.41
N THR A 16 -7.78 7.90 9.05
CA THR A 16 -8.30 8.04 7.68
C THR A 16 -8.40 9.52 7.30
N VAL A 17 -8.17 9.83 6.02
CA VAL A 17 -8.30 11.19 5.48
C VAL A 17 -9.74 11.35 4.98
N VAL A 18 -10.54 12.14 5.68
CA VAL A 18 -11.99 12.30 5.40
C VAL A 18 -12.22 13.22 4.22
N ASP A 19 -11.34 14.19 4.03
CA ASP A 19 -11.36 15.16 2.92
C ASP A 19 -11.25 14.49 1.53
N ALA A 20 -10.68 13.28 1.46
CA ALA A 20 -10.48 12.56 0.20
C ALA A 20 -11.76 11.90 -0.35
N VAL A 21 -12.84 11.84 0.43
CA VAL A 21 -14.09 11.15 0.08
C VAL A 21 -15.35 12.01 0.25
N ALA A 22 -15.19 13.30 0.58
CA ALA A 22 -16.31 14.21 0.80
C ALA A 22 -16.80 14.79 -0.54
N ASP A 23 -18.11 14.63 -0.81
CA ASP A 23 -18.89 15.28 -1.89
C ASP A 23 -19.04 16.79 -1.63
N ASP A 24 -17.93 17.52 -1.55
CA ASP A 24 -17.94 18.98 -1.68
C ASP A 24 -17.71 19.32 -3.16
N GLU A 25 -18.55 20.17 -3.75
CA GLU A 25 -18.48 20.53 -5.18
C GLU A 25 -17.12 21.14 -5.59
N SER A 26 -16.28 21.53 -4.62
CA SER A 26 -14.90 21.97 -4.82
C SER A 26 -13.85 20.84 -4.93
N ASN A 27 -14.18 19.62 -4.52
CA ASN A 27 -13.33 18.43 -4.55
C ASN A 27 -13.79 17.35 -5.54
N ALA A 28 -14.97 17.50 -6.15
CA ALA A 28 -15.48 16.58 -7.18
C ALA A 28 -14.55 16.42 -8.40
N ASP A 29 -13.72 17.42 -8.70
CA ASP A 29 -12.71 17.39 -9.78
C ASP A 29 -11.40 16.67 -9.38
N ARG A 30 -11.23 16.30 -8.10
CA ARG A 30 -10.05 15.60 -7.60
C ARG A 30 -10.45 14.22 -7.08
N ASP A 31 -10.91 13.36 -7.97
CA ASP A 31 -10.98 11.93 -7.66
C ASP A 31 -9.55 11.41 -7.44
N PRO A 32 -9.20 10.95 -6.21
CA PRO A 32 -7.86 10.45 -5.89
C PRO A 32 -7.52 9.15 -6.62
N LEU A 33 -8.50 8.51 -7.26
CA LEU A 33 -8.35 7.31 -8.08
C LEU A 33 -8.31 7.62 -9.59
N THR A 34 -8.58 8.86 -10.00
CA THR A 34 -8.50 9.30 -11.40
C THR A 34 -7.09 9.79 -11.73
N GLY A 35 -6.56 9.40 -12.90
CA GLY A 35 -5.24 9.79 -13.40
C GLY A 35 -4.34 8.60 -13.74
N ASP A 36 -3.04 8.85 -13.92
CA ASP A 36 -2.07 7.80 -14.24
C ASP A 36 -1.78 6.91 -13.01
N GLN A 37 -2.44 5.76 -12.99
CA GLN A 37 -2.02 4.52 -12.32
C GLN A 37 -1.99 4.54 -10.77
N ILE A 38 -3.08 4.07 -10.17
CA ILE A 38 -3.09 3.48 -8.81
C ILE A 38 -2.29 2.17 -8.73
N GLU A 39 -1.91 1.58 -9.86
CA GLU A 39 -1.09 0.38 -9.93
C GLU A 39 0.40 0.72 -9.95
N ILE A 40 1.08 0.47 -8.83
CA ILE A 40 2.52 0.72 -8.71
C ILE A 40 3.27 -0.48 -9.30
N SER A 41 4.15 -0.23 -10.28
CA SER A 41 5.04 -1.27 -10.80
C SER A 41 5.86 -1.93 -9.69
N GLU A 42 6.08 -3.24 -9.80
CA GLU A 42 6.84 -4.00 -8.81
C GLU A 42 8.26 -3.44 -8.58
N THR A 43 8.87 -2.89 -9.64
CA THR A 43 10.17 -2.20 -9.59
C THR A 43 10.10 -0.89 -8.80
N ALA A 44 9.03 -0.11 -8.93
CA ALA A 44 8.83 1.08 -8.10
C ALA A 44 8.59 0.69 -6.64
N LEU A 45 7.72 -0.29 -6.38
CA LEU A 45 7.41 -0.77 -5.02
C LEU A 45 8.65 -1.33 -4.32
N SER A 46 9.44 -2.16 -5.00
CA SER A 46 10.66 -2.76 -4.44
C SER A 46 11.80 -1.77 -4.19
N ARG A 47 11.79 -0.60 -4.81
CA ARG A 47 12.77 0.47 -4.51
C ARG A 47 12.51 1.09 -3.14
N VAL A 48 11.26 1.36 -2.80
CA VAL A 48 10.86 2.09 -1.57
C VAL A 48 10.46 1.16 -0.42
N ALA A 49 10.03 -0.07 -0.70
CA ALA A 49 9.60 -1.02 0.31
C ALA A 49 10.64 -2.15 0.47
N PRO A 50 11.51 -2.12 1.50
CA PRO A 50 12.47 -3.20 1.76
C PRO A 50 11.78 -4.56 1.98
N GLY A 51 10.56 -4.58 2.51
CA GLY A 51 9.75 -5.80 2.67
C GLY A 51 9.47 -6.54 1.35
N ALA A 52 9.29 -5.82 0.24
CA ALA A 52 9.07 -6.43 -1.08
C ALA A 52 10.34 -7.11 -1.64
N ARG A 53 11.54 -6.72 -1.19
CA ARG A 53 12.79 -7.42 -1.51
C ARG A 53 12.99 -8.64 -0.63
N LEU A 54 12.72 -8.50 0.67
CA LEU A 54 12.84 -9.60 1.63
C LEU A 54 11.90 -10.77 1.27
N GLY A 55 10.69 -10.47 0.80
CA GLY A 55 9.75 -11.50 0.33
C GLY A 55 10.35 -12.45 -0.70
N ARG A 56 11.07 -11.94 -1.72
CA ARG A 56 11.72 -12.77 -2.74
C ARG A 56 12.82 -13.67 -2.17
N VAL A 57 13.59 -13.15 -1.22
CA VAL A 57 14.65 -13.91 -0.55
C VAL A 57 14.02 -15.05 0.25
N THR A 58 12.98 -14.75 1.03
CA THR A 58 12.25 -15.76 1.80
C THR A 58 11.62 -16.82 0.91
N THR A 59 11.03 -16.44 -0.23
CA THR A 59 10.48 -17.39 -1.20
C THR A 59 11.54 -18.37 -1.70
N ARG A 60 12.72 -17.88 -2.11
CA ARG A 60 13.82 -18.74 -2.58
C ARG A 60 14.34 -19.67 -1.49
N LEU A 61 14.44 -19.18 -0.25
CA LEU A 61 14.83 -20.01 0.90
C LEU A 61 13.80 -21.11 1.17
N ASN A 62 12.50 -20.79 1.08
CA ASN A 62 11.43 -21.77 1.26
C ASN A 62 11.39 -22.82 0.15
N GLU A 63 11.69 -22.45 -1.10
CA GLU A 63 11.82 -23.40 -2.21
C GLU A 63 12.97 -24.37 -1.99
N LEU A 64 14.15 -23.86 -1.62
CA LEU A 64 15.31 -24.69 -1.27
C LEU A 64 15.02 -25.62 -0.08
N ALA A 65 14.40 -25.08 0.97
CA ALA A 65 14.03 -25.87 2.14
C ALA A 65 13.03 -26.97 1.78
N GLN A 66 12.04 -26.68 0.93
CA GLN A 66 11.08 -27.68 0.45
C GLN A 66 11.74 -28.75 -0.40
N GLN A 67 12.63 -28.37 -1.32
CA GLN A 67 13.35 -29.32 -2.15
C GLN A 67 14.24 -30.26 -1.32
N LEU A 68 14.97 -29.72 -0.33
CA LEU A 68 15.82 -30.51 0.57
C LEU A 68 15.01 -31.42 1.51
N THR A 69 13.86 -30.94 2.00
CA THR A 69 13.05 -31.67 2.99
C THR A 69 12.16 -32.72 2.33
N TYR A 70 11.54 -32.38 1.20
CA TYR A 70 10.50 -33.19 0.57
C TYR A 70 10.93 -33.83 -0.76
N ASN A 71 12.17 -33.57 -1.21
CA ASN A 71 12.75 -34.13 -2.44
C ASN A 71 11.84 -33.91 -3.67
N ARG A 72 11.31 -32.69 -3.77
CA ARG A 72 10.51 -32.20 -4.90
C ARG A 72 11.31 -31.26 -5.79
#